data_AF-A0A959LGK8-F1
#
_entry.id   AF-A0A959LGK8-F1
#
_cell.length_a   1.000
_cell.length_b   1.000
_cell.length_c   1.000
_cell.angle_alpha   90.00
_cell.angle_beta   90.00
_cell.angle_gamma   90.00
#
_symmetry.space_group_name_H-M   'P 1'
#
loop_
_entity.id
_entity.type
_entity.pdbx_description
1 polymer ?
#
loop_
_entity_poly.entity_id
_entity_poly.type
_entity_poly.pdbx_seq_one_letter_code
_entity_poly.pdbx_strand_id
1 'polypeptide(L)'
;MKKLLPFLPLLAVMALAISCSNEKPSATSEEAVSEQPTGPSGVYNLDINQSVVKWRGDMLGVKFHEGTLNLTEGTIIVDNGRVTGGKFVADLSSMVPTDENYQPETGYSKDKLVTHLKSADFFDVANYPTAIFNVTGAYDNNTNGKMTIRGRTHNEVVKDILVTDMGNGTIKATGQLNFDRQQYGVSWSSGAKDAVLSDNIALTIELVAVQ
;
A
#
# COMPACT_ATOMS: atom_id res chain seq x y z
N MET A 1 -68.66 50.38 -29.49
CA MET A 1 -67.24 50.52 -29.05
C MET A 1 -66.63 49.14 -29.26
N LYS A 2 -65.70 48.84 -30.16
CA LYS A 2 -64.62 49.59 -30.80
C LYS A 2 -64.81 49.61 -32.31
N LYS A 3 -64.39 50.71 -32.92
CA LYS A 3 -64.62 51.13 -34.31
C LYS A 3 -63.43 50.75 -35.20
N LEU A 4 -63.77 50.50 -36.47
CA LEU A 4 -63.10 50.80 -37.73
C LEU A 4 -61.66 50.26 -37.97
N LEU A 5 -61.42 49.40 -38.98
CA LEU A 5 -61.32 49.64 -40.45
C LEU A 5 -60.07 50.46 -40.86
N PRO A 6 -59.58 50.38 -42.11
CA PRO A 6 -58.94 49.27 -42.85
C PRO A 6 -57.60 49.77 -43.48
N PHE A 7 -56.85 48.97 -44.25
CA PHE A 7 -56.21 49.38 -45.52
C PHE A 7 -55.36 48.25 -46.13
N LEU A 8 -55.49 48.08 -47.44
CA LEU A 8 -54.74 47.19 -48.33
C LEU A 8 -53.60 48.02 -49.02
N PRO A 9 -52.85 47.45 -49.97
CA PRO A 9 -51.48 46.92 -49.90
C PRO A 9 -50.39 47.90 -50.42
N LEU A 10 -49.10 47.67 -50.12
CA LEU A 10 -48.02 48.26 -50.92
C LEU A 10 -46.72 47.44 -50.93
N LEU A 11 -46.49 46.84 -52.10
CA LEU A 11 -45.25 46.76 -52.88
C LEU A 11 -43.88 46.49 -52.20
N ALA A 12 -43.26 45.43 -52.72
CA ALA A 12 -41.92 44.95 -52.41
C ALA A 12 -40.81 45.99 -52.67
N VAL A 13 -39.78 45.97 -51.81
CA VAL A 13 -38.41 46.33 -52.17
C VAL A 13 -37.49 45.30 -51.54
N MET A 14 -36.87 44.50 -52.40
CA MET A 14 -35.78 43.59 -52.05
C MET A 14 -34.49 44.42 -52.00
N ALA A 15 -33.86 44.47 -50.83
CA ALA A 15 -32.51 45.00 -50.67
C ALA A 15 -31.65 43.93 -49.98
N LEU A 16 -30.71 43.38 -50.74
CA LEU A 16 -29.60 42.57 -50.23
C LEU A 16 -28.67 43.48 -49.42
N ALA A 17 -28.54 43.23 -48.12
CA ALA A 17 -27.45 43.75 -47.33
C ALA A 17 -26.64 42.57 -46.78
N ILE A 18 -25.38 42.55 -47.22
CA ILE A 18 -24.33 41.60 -46.88
C ILE A 18 -24.10 41.64 -45.37
N SER A 19 -24.32 40.51 -44.70
CA SER A 19 -23.95 40.33 -43.30
C SER A 19 -22.45 40.03 -43.22
N CYS A 20 -21.67 41.02 -42.83
CA CYS A 20 -20.33 40.79 -42.30
C CYS A 20 -20.47 40.41 -40.83
N SER A 21 -20.48 39.10 -40.54
CA SER A 21 -20.22 38.61 -39.19
C SER A 21 -18.73 38.71 -38.92
N ASN A 22 -18.37 39.58 -37.97
CA ASN A 22 -17.07 39.62 -37.33
C ASN A 22 -16.82 38.27 -36.61
N GLU A 23 -16.10 37.35 -37.23
CA GLU A 23 -15.50 36.23 -36.50
C GLU A 23 -14.27 36.76 -35.76
N LYS A 24 -14.42 36.86 -34.45
CA LYS A 24 -13.33 37.09 -33.51
C LYS A 24 -12.39 35.88 -33.58
N PRO A 25 -11.06 36.04 -33.73
CA PRO A 25 -10.16 34.90 -33.69
C PRO A 25 -10.25 34.26 -32.30
N SER A 26 -10.70 33.00 -32.25
CA SER A 26 -10.65 32.19 -31.05
C SER A 26 -9.18 31.96 -30.70
N ALA A 27 -8.72 32.63 -29.65
CA ALA A 27 -7.43 32.35 -29.06
C ALA A 27 -7.40 30.86 -28.72
N THR A 28 -6.48 30.13 -29.35
CA THR A 28 -6.10 28.78 -28.94
C THR A 28 -5.55 28.93 -27.52
N SER A 29 -6.33 28.49 -26.54
CA SER A 29 -5.85 28.28 -25.19
C SER A 29 -4.88 27.10 -25.26
N GLU A 30 -3.59 27.40 -25.32
CA GLU A 30 -2.57 26.47 -24.87
C GLU A 30 -2.88 26.16 -23.39
N GLU A 31 -3.51 25.02 -23.13
CA GLU A 31 -3.56 24.47 -21.79
C GLU A 31 -2.13 24.21 -21.36
N ALA A 32 -1.64 25.02 -20.43
CA ALA A 32 -0.38 24.77 -19.74
C ALA A 32 -0.49 23.43 -19.01
N VAL A 33 0.12 22.39 -19.58
CA VAL A 33 0.35 21.12 -18.90
C VAL A 33 1.32 21.43 -17.76
N SER A 34 0.79 21.45 -16.53
CA SER A 34 1.63 21.44 -15.35
C SER A 34 2.40 20.12 -15.35
N GLU A 35 3.70 20.16 -15.63
CA GLU A 35 4.60 19.04 -15.29
C GLU A 35 4.62 18.91 -13.77
N GLN A 36 3.69 18.12 -13.21
CA GLN A 36 3.82 17.63 -11.86
C GLN A 36 5.12 16.80 -11.84
N PRO A 37 6.04 16.98 -10.88
CA PRO A 37 7.23 16.12 -10.79
C PRO A 37 6.78 14.67 -10.80
N THR A 38 7.22 13.93 -11.82
CA THR A 38 6.88 12.52 -11.95
C THR A 38 7.80 11.72 -11.03
N GLY A 39 7.20 10.99 -10.09
CA GLY A 39 7.94 10.07 -9.23
C GLY A 39 8.50 8.86 -10.01
N PRO A 40 9.32 8.02 -9.37
CA PRO A 40 9.89 6.82 -10.00
C PRO A 40 8.80 5.96 -10.64
N SER A 41 9.09 5.36 -11.80
CA SER A 41 8.18 4.47 -12.50
C SER A 41 8.95 3.27 -13.05
N GLY A 42 8.32 2.10 -13.08
CA GLY A 42 8.93 0.88 -13.61
C GLY A 42 8.65 -0.35 -12.75
N VAL A 43 9.27 -1.45 -13.14
CA VAL A 43 9.27 -2.73 -12.43
C VAL A 43 10.66 -2.91 -11.82
N TYR A 44 10.72 -3.15 -10.51
CA TYR A 44 11.97 -3.31 -9.77
C TYR A 44 11.96 -4.64 -9.02
N ASN A 45 13.09 -5.32 -8.97
CA ASN A 45 13.31 -6.51 -8.17
C ASN A 45 13.98 -6.14 -6.85
N LEU A 46 13.60 -6.75 -5.74
CA LEU A 46 14.22 -6.41 -4.46
C LEU A 46 15.69 -6.83 -4.42
N ASP A 47 16.53 -5.97 -3.84
CA ASP A 47 17.76 -6.39 -3.19
C ASP A 47 17.37 -7.01 -1.84
N ILE A 48 17.35 -8.34 -1.80
CA ILE A 48 16.96 -9.11 -0.62
C ILE A 48 17.86 -8.83 0.59
N ASN A 49 19.15 -8.52 0.37
CA ASN A 49 20.10 -8.30 1.47
C ASN A 49 19.97 -6.91 2.08
N GLN A 50 19.34 -5.97 1.37
CA GLN A 50 19.10 -4.60 1.82
C GLN A 50 17.64 -4.34 2.18
N SER A 51 16.80 -5.38 2.10
CA SER A 51 15.37 -5.29 2.37
C SER A 51 15.00 -6.08 3.61
N VAL A 52 14.12 -5.53 4.44
CA VAL A 52 13.74 -6.12 5.72
C VAL A 52 12.28 -5.80 6.05
N VAL A 53 11.62 -6.75 6.71
CA VAL A 53 10.34 -6.51 7.38
C VAL A 53 10.61 -6.52 8.88
N LYS A 54 10.27 -5.44 9.56
CA LYS A 54 10.29 -5.37 11.02
C LYS A 54 8.89 -5.69 11.53
N TRP A 55 8.81 -6.43 12.62
CA TRP A 55 7.55 -6.78 13.28
C TRP A 55 7.56 -6.31 14.72
N ARG A 56 6.37 -6.03 15.25
CA ARG A 56 6.11 -5.75 16.65
C ARG A 56 4.82 -6.43 17.09
N GLY A 57 4.90 -7.15 18.20
CA GLY A 57 3.76 -7.73 18.91
C GLY A 57 3.68 -7.20 20.35
N ASP A 58 2.48 -6.86 20.79
CA ASP A 58 2.23 -6.27 22.11
C ASP A 58 1.41 -7.20 23.01
N MET A 59 1.73 -7.23 24.30
CA MET A 59 0.98 -7.92 25.36
C MET A 59 0.13 -6.89 26.11
N LEU A 60 -0.93 -6.39 25.46
CA LEU A 60 -1.86 -5.35 25.96
C LEU A 60 -1.18 -4.16 26.66
N GLY A 61 -0.06 -3.68 26.12
CA GLY A 61 0.68 -2.52 26.65
C GLY A 61 1.51 -2.79 27.91
N VAL A 62 1.57 -4.04 28.40
CA VAL A 62 2.40 -4.43 29.55
C VAL A 62 3.81 -4.80 29.12
N LYS A 63 3.93 -5.54 28.02
CA LYS A 63 5.20 -5.95 27.39
C LYS A 63 5.06 -5.90 25.88
N PHE A 64 6.17 -5.87 25.18
CA PHE A 64 6.20 -6.01 23.74
C PHE A 64 7.46 -6.75 23.32
N HIS A 65 7.40 -7.32 22.13
CA HIS A 65 8.56 -7.80 21.42
C HIS A 65 8.58 -7.24 20.02
N GLU A 66 9.79 -7.09 19.50
CA GLU A 66 10.02 -6.66 18.14
C GLU A 66 11.20 -7.43 17.56
N GLY A 67 11.22 -7.48 16.24
CA GLY A 67 12.25 -8.19 15.52
C GLY A 67 12.15 -7.98 14.04
N THR A 68 12.88 -8.82 13.31
CA THR A 68 12.95 -8.78 11.85
C THR A 68 12.56 -10.11 11.23
N LEU A 69 12.19 -10.01 9.96
CA LEU A 69 11.99 -11.08 9.01
C LEU A 69 12.69 -10.70 7.70
N ASN A 70 13.32 -11.69 7.08
CA ASN A 70 13.95 -11.56 5.79
C ASN A 70 12.92 -11.83 4.70
N LEU A 71 13.15 -11.21 3.55
CA LEU A 71 12.43 -11.53 2.33
C LEU A 71 13.22 -12.60 1.56
N THR A 72 12.55 -13.45 0.79
CA THR A 72 13.19 -14.43 -0.09
C THR A 72 13.03 -14.07 -1.56
N GLU A 73 11.94 -13.40 -1.89
CA GLU A 73 11.67 -12.89 -3.21
C GLU A 73 10.83 -11.61 -3.11
N GLY A 74 10.98 -10.77 -4.12
CA GLY A 74 9.87 -9.93 -4.52
C GLY A 74 10.15 -9.01 -5.68
N THR A 75 9.07 -8.43 -6.15
CA THR A 75 9.02 -7.45 -7.23
C THR A 75 8.09 -6.33 -6.79
N ILE A 76 8.43 -5.10 -7.11
CA ILE A 76 7.63 -3.91 -6.87
C ILE A 76 7.40 -3.18 -8.19
N ILE A 77 6.15 -2.86 -8.48
CA ILE A 77 5.75 -2.08 -9.66
C ILE A 77 5.36 -0.70 -9.16
N VAL A 78 6.06 0.31 -9.66
CA VAL A 78 5.85 1.71 -9.29
C VAL A 78 5.38 2.48 -10.52
N ASP A 79 4.39 3.35 -10.34
CA ASP A 79 3.92 4.29 -11.33
C ASP A 79 3.82 5.67 -10.68
N ASN A 80 4.58 6.64 -11.19
CA ASN A 80 4.64 8.00 -10.69
C ASN A 80 4.84 8.09 -9.15
N GLY A 81 5.77 7.29 -8.61
CA GLY A 81 6.06 7.19 -7.18
C GLY A 81 5.06 6.39 -6.34
N ARG A 82 4.04 5.78 -6.96
CA ARG A 82 3.00 5.00 -6.28
C ARG A 82 3.19 3.50 -6.54
N VAL A 83 3.04 2.68 -5.52
CA VAL A 83 3.20 1.22 -5.62
C VAL A 83 1.91 0.59 -6.15
N THR A 84 1.85 0.31 -7.45
CA THR A 84 0.65 -0.16 -8.14
C THR A 84 0.55 -1.68 -8.25
N GLY A 85 1.67 -2.38 -8.07
CA GLY A 85 1.76 -3.83 -8.20
C GLY A 85 2.99 -4.40 -7.50
N GLY A 86 3.06 -5.73 -7.45
CA GLY A 86 4.17 -6.43 -6.84
C GLY A 86 3.77 -7.68 -6.07
N LYS A 87 4.78 -8.49 -5.77
CA LYS A 87 4.68 -9.70 -4.94
C LYS A 87 5.87 -9.72 -4.01
N PHE A 88 5.65 -10.06 -2.75
CA PHE A 88 6.69 -10.18 -1.73
C PHE A 88 6.49 -11.50 -0.98
N VAL A 89 7.59 -12.18 -0.68
CA VAL A 89 7.56 -13.38 0.16
C VAL A 89 8.58 -13.23 1.28
N ALA A 90 8.09 -13.35 2.50
CA ALA A 90 8.91 -13.35 3.71
C ALA A 90 9.15 -14.78 4.19
N ASP A 91 10.37 -15.04 4.65
CA ASP A 91 10.75 -16.31 5.28
C ASP A 91 10.47 -16.23 6.79
N LEU A 92 9.47 -16.98 7.24
CA LEU A 92 9.09 -17.01 8.65
C LEU A 92 10.12 -17.77 9.50
N SER A 93 10.98 -18.59 8.89
CA SER A 93 12.09 -19.23 9.59
C SER A 93 13.22 -18.26 9.93
N SER A 94 13.31 -17.11 9.27
CA SER A 94 14.35 -16.11 9.51
C SER A 94 14.03 -15.14 10.67
N MET A 95 12.99 -15.40 11.45
CA MET A 95 12.55 -14.51 12.52
C MET A 95 13.64 -14.32 13.58
N VAL A 96 14.02 -13.06 13.83
CA VAL A 96 15.03 -12.67 14.83
C VAL A 96 14.50 -11.53 15.71
N PRO A 97 14.39 -11.70 17.05
CA PRO A 97 14.02 -10.63 17.95
C PRO A 97 15.17 -9.64 18.13
N THR A 98 14.85 -8.35 18.15
CA THR A 98 15.82 -7.26 18.24
C THR A 98 15.71 -6.44 19.53
N ASP A 99 14.66 -6.66 20.33
CA ASP A 99 14.51 -6.02 21.65
C ASP A 99 15.36 -6.69 22.74
N GLU A 100 15.34 -6.11 23.94
CA GLU A 100 16.02 -6.64 25.14
C GLU A 100 15.05 -6.96 26.28
N ASN A 101 13.75 -7.11 26.01
CA ASN A 101 12.71 -7.34 27.01
C ASN A 101 12.66 -8.82 27.45
N TYR A 102 13.79 -9.37 27.90
CA TYR A 102 13.94 -10.78 28.27
C TYR A 102 14.49 -10.92 29.69
N GLN A 103 14.27 -12.10 30.29
CA GLN A 103 14.70 -12.46 31.64
C GLN A 103 15.25 -13.90 31.62
N PRO A 104 16.45 -14.12 31.03
CA PRO A 104 16.98 -15.47 30.82
C PRO A 104 17.10 -16.29 32.10
N GLU A 105 17.34 -15.62 33.25
CA GLU A 105 17.40 -16.21 34.58
C GLU A 105 16.08 -16.86 35.03
N THR A 106 14.95 -16.40 34.47
CA THR A 106 13.62 -16.99 34.70
C THR A 106 13.21 -17.98 33.61
N GLY A 107 14.10 -18.27 32.65
CA GLY A 107 13.83 -19.11 31.49
C GLY A 107 13.13 -18.39 30.33
N TYR A 108 12.95 -17.07 30.42
CA TYR A 108 12.36 -16.24 29.37
C TYR A 108 13.45 -15.59 28.51
N SER A 109 13.66 -16.14 27.31
CA SER A 109 14.75 -15.75 26.40
C SER A 109 14.26 -15.55 24.97
N LYS A 110 15.09 -14.87 24.15
CA LYS A 110 14.87 -14.70 22.71
C LYS A 110 14.60 -16.04 22.02
N ASP A 111 15.41 -17.06 22.30
CA ASP A 111 15.28 -18.38 21.70
C ASP A 111 13.95 -19.06 22.05
N LYS A 112 13.51 -18.93 23.31
CA LYS A 112 12.22 -19.48 23.75
C LYS A 112 11.05 -18.77 23.07
N LEU A 113 11.12 -17.44 22.94
CA LEU A 113 10.11 -16.67 22.21
C LEU A 113 10.03 -17.14 20.76
N VAL A 114 11.15 -17.13 20.02
CA VAL A 114 11.18 -17.48 18.60
C VAL A 114 10.73 -18.93 18.37
N THR A 115 11.17 -19.85 19.22
CA THR A 115 10.74 -21.26 19.15
C THR A 115 9.22 -21.37 19.28
N HIS A 116 8.62 -20.62 20.20
CA HIS A 116 7.19 -20.62 20.42
C HIS A 116 6.42 -19.95 19.27
N LEU A 117 6.89 -18.80 18.78
CA LEU A 117 6.29 -18.12 17.62
C LEU A 117 6.32 -19.00 16.36
N LYS A 118 7.37 -19.80 16.17
CA LYS A 118 7.49 -20.73 15.02
C LYS A 118 6.63 -21.99 15.14
N SER A 119 6.16 -22.31 16.34
CA SER A 119 5.40 -23.54 16.60
C SER A 119 3.97 -23.51 16.03
N ALA A 120 3.31 -24.67 16.05
CA ALA A 120 1.92 -24.82 15.60
C ALA A 120 0.92 -23.92 16.36
N ASP A 121 1.27 -23.50 17.57
CA ASP A 121 0.48 -22.59 18.40
C ASP A 121 0.45 -21.15 17.86
N PHE A 122 1.38 -20.78 16.95
CA PHE A 122 1.50 -19.42 16.40
C PHE A 122 1.56 -19.42 14.88
N PHE A 123 2.75 -19.35 14.26
CA PHE A 123 2.89 -19.22 12.81
C PHE A 123 3.03 -20.57 12.10
N ASP A 124 3.26 -21.65 12.84
CA ASP A 124 3.33 -23.02 12.31
C ASP A 124 4.29 -23.14 11.13
N VAL A 125 5.49 -22.62 11.33
CA VAL A 125 6.50 -22.41 10.28
C VAL A 125 6.94 -23.73 9.63
N ALA A 126 6.82 -24.86 10.34
CA ALA A 126 7.07 -26.18 9.77
C ALA A 126 6.13 -26.52 8.60
N ASN A 127 4.86 -26.09 8.67
CA ASN A 127 3.87 -26.34 7.62
C ASN A 127 3.67 -25.13 6.69
N TYR A 128 3.94 -23.92 7.20
CA TYR A 128 3.76 -22.65 6.49
C TYR A 128 5.03 -21.81 6.63
N PRO A 129 6.12 -22.14 5.90
CA PRO A 129 7.41 -21.49 6.08
C PRO A 129 7.43 -20.04 5.59
N THR A 130 6.44 -19.61 4.81
CA THR A 130 6.43 -18.31 4.14
C THR A 130 5.14 -17.53 4.38
N ALA A 131 5.27 -16.21 4.48
CA ALA A 131 4.16 -15.26 4.34
C ALA A 131 4.26 -14.56 2.97
N ILE A 132 3.13 -14.35 2.30
CA ILE A 132 3.08 -13.80 0.94
C ILE A 132 2.20 -12.55 0.92
N PHE A 133 2.66 -11.48 0.27
CA PHE A 133 1.86 -10.29 0.01
C PHE A 133 1.80 -10.00 -1.49
N ASN A 134 0.60 -9.92 -2.06
CA ASN A 134 0.38 -9.54 -3.46
C ASN A 134 -0.32 -8.20 -3.52
N VAL A 135 0.29 -7.20 -4.14
CA VAL A 135 -0.32 -5.88 -4.34
C VAL A 135 -1.46 -5.99 -5.36
N THR A 136 -2.60 -5.40 -5.03
CA THR A 136 -3.79 -5.39 -5.89
C THR A 136 -4.20 -3.99 -6.35
N GLY A 137 -3.59 -2.94 -5.82
CA GLY A 137 -3.79 -1.58 -6.33
C GLY A 137 -3.36 -0.48 -5.35
N ALA A 138 -3.13 0.71 -5.88
CA ALA A 138 -2.72 1.89 -5.13
C ALA A 138 -3.87 2.90 -4.97
N TYR A 139 -3.91 3.60 -3.83
CA TYR A 139 -4.72 4.80 -3.65
C TYR A 139 -3.95 5.75 -2.73
N ASP A 140 -3.87 7.03 -3.10
CA ASP A 140 -2.99 8.01 -2.45
C ASP A 140 -1.55 7.45 -2.27
N ASN A 141 -1.01 7.56 -1.06
CA ASN A 141 0.25 6.99 -0.59
C ASN A 141 0.06 5.61 0.09
N ASN A 142 -1.01 4.89 -0.23
CA ASN A 142 -1.34 3.59 0.35
C ASN A 142 -1.48 2.53 -0.74
N THR A 143 -1.43 1.27 -0.35
CA THR A 143 -1.56 0.14 -1.26
C THR A 143 -2.38 -0.98 -0.65
N ASN A 144 -3.40 -1.41 -1.39
CA ASN A 144 -4.16 -2.61 -1.09
C ASN A 144 -3.38 -3.83 -1.56
N GLY A 145 -3.44 -4.91 -0.79
CA GLY A 145 -2.95 -6.20 -1.22
C GLY A 145 -3.65 -7.36 -0.54
N LYS A 146 -3.35 -8.56 -1.04
CA LYS A 146 -3.75 -9.83 -0.46
C LYS A 146 -2.57 -10.43 0.28
N MET A 147 -2.68 -10.49 1.60
CA MET A 147 -1.69 -11.13 2.46
C MET A 147 -2.11 -12.56 2.76
N THR A 148 -1.17 -13.49 2.72
CA THR A 148 -1.37 -14.90 3.05
C THR A 148 -0.41 -15.34 4.15
N ILE A 149 -0.96 -15.78 5.27
CA ILE A 149 -0.24 -16.34 6.42
C ILE A 149 -0.99 -17.60 6.84
N ARG A 150 -0.27 -18.70 7.16
CA ARG A 150 -0.86 -20.00 7.50
C ARG A 150 -1.91 -20.52 6.50
N GLY A 151 -1.69 -20.25 5.21
CA GLY A 151 -2.62 -20.64 4.14
C GLY A 151 -3.94 -19.87 4.11
N ARG A 152 -4.14 -18.86 4.97
CA ARG A 152 -5.31 -17.99 4.98
C ARG A 152 -4.99 -16.67 4.32
N THR A 153 -5.85 -16.23 3.41
CA THR A 153 -5.66 -15.00 2.64
C THR A 153 -6.69 -13.94 3.02
N HIS A 154 -6.22 -12.75 3.38
CA HIS A 154 -7.07 -11.59 3.67
C HIS A 154 -6.59 -10.35 2.93
N ASN A 155 -7.48 -9.36 2.80
CA ASN A 155 -7.13 -8.07 2.21
C ASN A 155 -6.52 -7.19 3.30
N GLU A 156 -5.42 -6.54 2.96
CA GLU A 156 -4.61 -5.74 3.85
C GLU A 156 -4.21 -4.43 3.19
N VAL A 157 -3.89 -3.43 4.01
CA VAL A 157 -3.51 -2.10 3.53
C VAL A 157 -2.16 -1.70 4.10
N VAL A 158 -1.17 -1.57 3.22
CA VAL A 158 0.09 -0.91 3.56
C VAL A 158 -0.12 0.60 3.44
N LYS A 159 0.19 1.31 4.51
CA LYS A 159 0.00 2.76 4.66
C LYS A 159 1.31 3.51 4.69
N ASP A 160 1.20 4.82 4.50
CA ASP A 160 2.30 5.77 4.63
C ASP A 160 3.50 5.41 3.74
N ILE A 161 3.19 4.98 2.51
CA ILE A 161 4.20 4.54 1.56
C ILE A 161 4.97 5.74 1.05
N LEU A 162 6.30 5.65 1.13
CA LEU A 162 7.23 6.59 0.53
C LEU A 162 8.16 5.84 -0.40
N VAL A 163 8.18 6.25 -1.67
CA VAL A 163 9.14 5.74 -2.67
C VAL A 163 10.13 6.86 -2.99
N THR A 164 11.42 6.57 -2.82
CA THR A 164 12.53 7.50 -3.06
C THR A 164 13.42 6.95 -4.16
N ASP A 165 13.72 7.77 -5.17
CA ASP A 165 14.77 7.46 -6.15
C ASP A 165 16.14 7.56 -5.47
N MET A 166 16.92 6.50 -5.53
CA MET A 166 18.28 6.44 -5.01
C MET A 166 19.34 6.61 -6.12
N GLY A 167 18.89 6.81 -7.36
CA GLY A 167 19.73 6.86 -8.57
C GLY A 167 20.08 5.48 -9.11
N ASN A 168 20.65 5.46 -10.32
CA ASN A 168 21.14 4.24 -10.99
C ASN A 168 20.08 3.11 -11.09
N GLY A 169 18.81 3.47 -11.32
CA GLY A 169 17.72 2.50 -11.38
C GLY A 169 17.39 1.84 -10.03
N THR A 170 17.84 2.40 -8.92
CA THR A 170 17.58 1.89 -7.57
C THR A 170 16.56 2.78 -6.87
N ILE A 171 15.60 2.16 -6.19
CA ILE A 171 14.64 2.85 -5.34
C ILE A 171 14.69 2.31 -3.91
N LYS A 172 14.31 3.17 -2.96
CA LYS A 172 13.96 2.78 -1.60
C LYS A 172 12.46 2.98 -1.39
N ALA A 173 11.78 1.96 -0.86
CA ALA A 173 10.37 2.05 -0.49
C ALA A 173 10.19 1.73 1.00
N THR A 174 9.39 2.53 1.70
CA THR A 174 8.98 2.25 3.09
C THR A 174 7.48 2.18 3.20
N GLY A 175 6.96 1.50 4.23
CA GLY A 175 5.54 1.48 4.53
C GLY A 175 5.21 0.83 5.86
N GLN A 176 3.96 0.97 6.31
CA GLN A 176 3.47 0.42 7.56
C GLN A 176 2.24 -0.46 7.33
N LEU A 177 2.19 -1.64 7.92
CA LEU A 177 1.01 -2.51 7.92
C LEU A 177 0.63 -2.83 9.37
N ASN A 178 -0.65 -2.76 9.69
CA ASN A 178 -1.19 -3.30 10.94
C ASN A 178 -2.23 -4.33 10.56
N PHE A 179 -2.09 -5.56 11.05
CA PHE A 179 -3.00 -6.65 10.73
C PHE A 179 -3.42 -7.43 11.98
N ASP A 180 -4.62 -7.98 11.92
CA ASP A 180 -5.18 -8.82 12.97
C ASP A 180 -4.73 -10.27 12.78
N ARG A 181 -3.88 -10.76 13.69
CA ARG A 181 -3.31 -12.12 13.66
C ARG A 181 -4.37 -13.22 13.74
N GLN A 182 -5.54 -12.92 14.33
CA GLN A 182 -6.61 -13.90 14.52
C GLN A 182 -7.26 -14.30 13.20
N GLN A 183 -7.32 -13.38 12.24
CA GLN A 183 -7.81 -13.65 10.88
C GLN A 183 -7.02 -14.79 10.23
N TYR A 184 -5.71 -14.80 10.48
CA TYR A 184 -4.76 -15.80 9.99
C TYR A 184 -4.68 -17.07 10.85
N GLY A 185 -5.50 -17.19 11.90
CA GLY A 185 -5.48 -18.34 12.80
C GLY A 185 -4.22 -18.42 13.66
N VAL A 186 -3.54 -17.29 13.86
CA VAL A 186 -2.39 -17.17 14.76
C VAL A 186 -2.92 -16.82 16.15
N SER A 187 -3.46 -17.80 16.86
CA SER A 187 -4.11 -17.66 18.18
C SER A 187 -3.37 -18.45 19.25
N TRP A 188 -2.96 -17.82 20.36
CA TRP A 188 -2.21 -18.48 21.44
C TRP A 188 -3.11 -19.34 22.34
N SER A 189 -3.50 -20.51 21.85
CA SER A 189 -4.30 -21.52 22.57
C SER A 189 -5.65 -21.01 23.13
N SER A 190 -6.59 -21.91 23.43
CA SER A 190 -7.94 -21.54 23.85
C SER A 190 -7.98 -20.93 25.27
N GLY A 191 -8.34 -19.65 25.41
CA GLY A 191 -8.76 -19.04 26.67
C GLY A 191 -7.95 -17.81 27.12
N ALA A 192 -7.67 -17.72 28.42
CA ALA A 192 -7.14 -16.51 29.08
C ALA A 192 -5.71 -16.11 28.69
N LYS A 193 -4.92 -17.01 28.10
CA LYS A 193 -3.55 -16.71 27.66
C LYS A 193 -3.52 -15.85 26.42
N ASP A 194 -4.44 -16.08 25.48
CA ASP A 194 -4.53 -15.25 24.28
C ASP A 194 -5.09 -13.85 24.60
N ALA A 195 -5.97 -13.76 25.60
CA ALA A 195 -6.61 -12.51 26.02
C ALA A 195 -5.64 -11.43 26.53
N VAL A 196 -4.38 -11.75 26.81
CA VAL A 196 -3.35 -10.77 27.18
C VAL A 196 -2.45 -10.36 26.03
N LEU A 197 -2.59 -10.98 24.86
CA LEU A 197 -1.90 -10.60 23.64
C LEU A 197 -2.78 -9.69 22.80
N SER A 198 -2.19 -8.63 22.24
CA SER A 198 -2.88 -7.85 21.23
C SER A 198 -3.16 -8.72 20.01
N ASP A 199 -4.35 -8.58 19.43
CA ASP A 199 -4.67 -9.17 18.14
C ASP A 199 -3.89 -8.48 17.00
N ASN A 200 -3.53 -7.22 17.18
CA ASN A 200 -2.82 -6.46 16.17
C ASN A 200 -1.32 -6.73 16.20
N ILE A 201 -0.75 -7.00 15.03
CA ILE A 201 0.70 -7.03 14.79
C ILE A 201 1.03 -5.87 13.87
N ALA A 202 2.01 -5.06 14.27
CA ALA A 202 2.51 -3.97 13.46
C ALA A 202 3.74 -4.42 12.66
N LEU A 203 3.75 -4.11 11.37
CA LEU A 203 4.89 -4.28 10.48
C LEU A 203 5.40 -2.92 10.00
N THR A 204 6.71 -2.76 10.00
CA THR A 204 7.41 -1.70 9.27
C THR A 204 8.21 -2.33 8.14
N ILE A 205 7.95 -1.88 6.92
CA ILE A 205 8.49 -2.45 5.69
C ILE A 205 9.55 -1.48 5.17
N GLU A 206 10.76 -1.99 4.92
CA GLU A 206 11.89 -1.23 4.39
C GLU A 206 12.51 -2.02 3.24
N LEU A 207 12.33 -1.52 2.02
CA LEU A 207 12.72 -2.22 0.80
C LEU A 207 13.73 -1.39 0.01
N VAL A 208 14.73 -2.07 -0.53
CA VAL A 208 15.60 -1.56 -1.60
C VAL A 208 15.33 -2.42 -2.82
N ALA A 209 15.10 -1.79 -3.97
CA ALA A 209 14.81 -2.49 -5.21
C ALA A 209 15.52 -1.86 -6.40
N VAL A 210 15.92 -2.69 -7.35
CA VAL A 210 16.68 -2.33 -8.55
C VAL A 210 15.89 -2.69 -9.80
N GLN A 211 15.95 -1.82 -10.81
CA GLN A 211 15.25 -1.98 -12.08
C GLN A 211 15.85 -3.10 -12.94
#